data_AF-A0A4Q3DZ93-F1
#
_entry.id   AF-A0A4Q3DZ93-F1
#
_cell.length_a   1.000
_cell.length_b   1.000
_cell.length_c   1.000
_cell.angle_alpha   90.00
_cell.angle_beta   90.00
_cell.angle_gamma   90.00
#
_symmetry.space_group_name_H-M   'P 1'
#
loop_
_entity.id
_entity.type
_entity.pdbx_description
1 polymer ?
#
loop_
_entity_poly.entity_id
_entity_poly.type
_entity_poly.pdbx_seq_one_letter_code
_entity_poly.pdbx_strand_id
1 'polypeptide(L)'
;MNKYYPLQLLVLFILIYQPSRLSACGAPPPKIVGSINVCQNKHAIYKISDTTYKSYKWTAKNALIASGQGSTKIILLWDTAANIELELVTEDYTGCKDTAHLTININKPFKADAGPDYSVCPNTKVKIGPSQPLTGKTYVWYDARYTNKEPLYTEANPVIKATPSLYRDISIPLRVVITDTLTGCAVNDTVIFFVVVALLGLKKSPPK
;
A
#
# COMPACT_ATOMS: atom_id res chain seq x y z
N MET A 1 24.25 93.74 -1.22
CA MET A 1 25.27 92.99 -1.97
C MET A 1 24.64 91.69 -2.46
N ASN A 2 24.24 91.71 -3.72
CA ASN A 2 24.02 90.54 -4.56
C ASN A 2 25.20 89.58 -4.45
N LYS A 3 24.95 88.27 -4.40
CA LYS A 3 25.72 87.29 -5.18
C LYS A 3 24.92 85.99 -5.35
N TYR A 4 24.48 85.80 -6.58
CA TYR A 4 24.04 84.54 -7.19
C TYR A 4 25.19 83.51 -7.24
N TYR A 5 24.80 82.26 -7.51
CA TYR A 5 25.51 81.13 -8.18
C TYR A 5 25.92 79.92 -7.30
N PRO A 6 25.94 78.67 -7.85
CA PRO A 6 25.35 78.19 -9.11
C PRO A 6 24.56 76.85 -9.04
N LEU A 7 23.69 76.68 -10.03
CA LEU A 7 23.29 75.38 -10.59
C LEU A 7 24.56 74.60 -11.02
N GLN A 8 24.85 73.45 -10.40
CA GLN A 8 25.79 72.48 -10.97
C GLN A 8 25.29 71.05 -10.72
N LEU A 9 25.13 70.32 -11.83
CA LEU A 9 24.98 68.87 -11.98
C LEU A 9 23.68 68.28 -11.42
N LEU A 10 22.60 68.17 -12.20
CA LEU A 10 22.49 67.26 -13.35
C LEU A 10 22.98 65.84 -13.02
N VAL A 11 22.35 65.19 -12.05
CA VAL A 11 22.31 63.72 -12.00
C VAL A 11 20.87 63.29 -12.20
N LEU A 12 20.51 63.32 -13.48
CA LEU A 12 19.72 62.32 -14.17
C LEU A 12 19.30 61.15 -13.23
N PHE A 13 18.13 61.26 -12.60
CA PHE A 13 17.36 60.10 -12.16
C PHE A 13 16.93 59.38 -13.45
N ILE A 14 17.89 58.72 -14.10
CA ILE A 14 17.60 57.68 -15.07
C ILE A 14 16.73 56.71 -14.30
N LEU A 15 15.51 56.56 -14.79
CA LEU A 15 14.69 55.38 -14.59
C LEU A 15 15.58 54.17 -14.91
N ILE A 16 16.34 53.69 -13.93
CA ILE A 16 16.69 52.28 -13.86
C ILE A 16 15.41 51.61 -13.36
N TYR A 17 14.38 51.69 -14.21
CA TYR A 17 13.40 50.64 -14.32
C TYR A 17 14.23 49.44 -14.80
N GLN A 18 14.97 48.84 -13.87
CA GLN A 18 15.27 47.43 -14.02
C GLN A 18 13.87 46.83 -14.13
N PRO A 19 13.50 46.20 -15.26
CA PRO A 19 12.38 45.31 -15.18
C PRO A 19 12.85 44.28 -14.15
N SER A 20 12.37 44.43 -12.92
CA SER A 20 12.37 43.34 -11.98
C SER A 20 11.81 42.21 -12.82
N ARG A 21 12.62 41.17 -13.05
CA ARG A 21 12.09 39.90 -13.51
C ARG A 21 11.20 39.39 -12.37
N LEU A 22 10.03 40.01 -12.19
CA LEU A 22 8.95 39.47 -11.41
C LEU A 22 8.33 38.39 -12.30
N SER A 23 9.03 37.26 -12.35
CA SER A 23 8.38 35.98 -12.56
C SER A 23 8.69 35.15 -11.33
N ALA A 24 8.30 35.68 -10.16
CA ALA A 24 8.24 34.91 -8.93
C ALA A 24 6.80 34.42 -8.85
N CYS A 25 6.55 33.19 -9.30
CA CYS A 25 5.25 32.56 -9.22
C CYS A 25 4.70 32.70 -7.79
N GLY A 26 3.50 33.25 -7.65
CA GLY A 26 2.90 33.53 -6.34
C GLY A 26 2.18 32.32 -5.72
N ALA A 27 2.02 31.23 -6.48
CA ALA A 27 1.42 30.01 -5.99
C ALA A 27 2.43 29.21 -5.14
N PRO A 28 1.99 28.54 -4.06
CA PRO A 28 2.85 27.62 -3.32
C PRO A 28 3.29 26.46 -4.23
N PRO A 29 4.41 25.78 -3.94
CA PRO A 29 4.84 24.62 -4.73
C PRO A 29 3.85 23.45 -4.65
N PRO A 30 3.64 22.70 -5.74
CA PRO A 30 2.74 21.55 -5.73
C PRO A 30 3.26 20.47 -4.79
N LYS A 31 2.34 19.77 -4.12
CA LYS A 31 2.67 18.67 -3.21
C LYS A 31 1.84 17.45 -3.52
N ILE A 32 2.52 16.36 -3.87
CA ILE A 32 1.92 15.05 -4.10
C ILE A 32 1.70 14.35 -2.75
N VAL A 33 0.54 13.75 -2.56
CA VAL A 33 0.10 13.05 -1.36
C VAL A 33 -0.34 11.63 -1.74
N GLY A 34 0.23 10.65 -1.04
CA GLY A 34 -0.08 9.22 -1.15
C GLY A 34 0.88 8.41 -0.30
N SER A 35 0.68 7.09 -0.23
CA SER A 35 1.60 6.22 0.52
C SER A 35 2.95 6.13 -0.20
N ILE A 36 4.05 6.21 0.56
CA ILE A 36 5.40 6.00 0.01
C ILE A 36 5.87 4.54 0.16
N ASN A 37 5.17 3.73 0.96
CA ASN A 37 5.43 2.29 1.07
C ASN A 37 4.18 1.56 0.58
N VAL A 38 4.35 0.79 -0.49
CA VAL A 38 3.26 0.05 -1.13
C VAL A 38 3.69 -1.38 -1.43
N CYS A 39 2.75 -2.27 -1.73
CA CYS A 39 3.02 -3.68 -1.99
C CYS A 39 2.99 -3.97 -3.49
N GLN A 40 3.84 -4.86 -3.96
CA GLN A 40 3.85 -5.28 -5.37
C GLN A 40 2.48 -5.78 -5.86
N ASN A 41 2.20 -5.65 -7.17
CA ASN A 41 0.95 -6.08 -7.82
C ASN A 41 -0.30 -5.40 -7.25
N LYS A 42 -0.20 -4.11 -6.93
CA LYS A 42 -1.29 -3.31 -6.38
C LYS A 42 -1.47 -2.03 -7.20
N HIS A 43 -2.48 -1.26 -6.78
CA HIS A 43 -2.71 0.10 -7.22
C HIS A 43 -2.87 1.00 -6.02
N ALA A 44 -2.61 2.30 -6.20
CA ALA A 44 -2.99 3.31 -5.24
C ALA A 44 -3.36 4.61 -5.94
N ILE A 45 -4.06 5.44 -5.18
CA ILE A 45 -4.44 6.79 -5.58
C ILE A 45 -3.38 7.75 -5.05
N TYR A 46 -2.88 8.61 -5.94
CA TYR A 46 -2.07 9.77 -5.58
C TYR A 46 -2.82 11.04 -5.96
N LYS A 47 -2.72 12.05 -5.11
CA LYS A 47 -3.44 13.32 -5.27
C LYS A 47 -2.53 14.49 -4.95
N ILE A 48 -2.97 15.68 -5.29
CA ILE A 48 -2.35 16.92 -4.83
C ILE A 48 -3.09 17.49 -3.63
N SER A 49 -2.38 18.20 -2.76
CA SER A 49 -3.01 18.92 -1.64
C SER A 49 -3.56 20.29 -2.04
N ASP A 50 -2.96 20.94 -3.04
CA ASP A 50 -3.39 22.24 -3.56
C ASP A 50 -4.01 22.07 -4.95
N THR A 51 -5.24 22.55 -5.13
CA THR A 51 -6.02 22.42 -6.37
C THR A 51 -6.20 23.74 -7.11
N THR A 52 -5.41 24.76 -6.79
CA THR A 52 -5.52 26.12 -7.37
C THR A 52 -4.86 26.25 -8.75
N TYR A 53 -4.14 25.22 -9.21
CA TYR A 53 -3.48 25.24 -10.51
C TYR A 53 -4.49 25.05 -11.66
N LYS A 54 -4.14 25.64 -12.81
CA LYS A 54 -4.90 25.58 -14.05
C LYS A 54 -4.70 24.25 -14.79
N SER A 55 -3.49 23.66 -14.74
CA SER A 55 -3.21 22.40 -15.42
C SER A 55 -2.26 21.49 -14.64
N TYR A 56 -2.31 20.20 -14.99
CA TYR A 56 -1.58 19.11 -14.34
C TYR A 56 -1.02 18.16 -15.38
N LYS A 57 0.24 17.78 -15.27
CA LYS A 57 0.85 16.75 -16.09
C LYS A 57 1.62 15.77 -15.21
N TRP A 58 1.14 14.53 -15.19
CA TRP A 58 1.73 13.45 -14.42
C TRP A 58 2.66 12.60 -15.28
N THR A 59 3.83 12.25 -14.75
CA THR A 59 4.76 11.29 -15.36
C THR A 59 5.14 10.27 -14.29
N ALA A 60 5.12 8.99 -14.63
CA ALA A 60 5.54 7.92 -13.73
C ALA A 60 6.55 7.01 -14.43
N LYS A 61 7.61 6.65 -13.69
CA LYS A 61 8.61 5.65 -14.11
C LYS A 61 8.44 4.39 -13.27
N ASN A 62 8.58 3.22 -13.88
CA ASN A 62 8.34 1.91 -13.26
C ASN A 62 6.90 1.68 -12.76
N ALA A 63 5.94 2.49 -13.23
CA ALA A 63 4.51 2.32 -12.99
C ALA A 63 3.70 2.86 -14.17
N LEU A 64 2.46 2.41 -14.28
CA LEU A 64 1.48 2.87 -15.26
C LEU A 64 0.50 3.83 -14.60
N ILE A 65 0.27 4.99 -15.22
CA ILE A 65 -0.86 5.87 -14.88
C ILE A 65 -2.11 5.28 -15.53
N ALA A 66 -2.93 4.59 -14.74
CA ALA A 66 -4.14 3.92 -15.21
C ALA A 66 -5.24 4.90 -15.60
N SER A 67 -5.35 6.01 -14.85
CA SER A 67 -6.35 7.05 -15.08
C SER A 67 -5.99 8.35 -14.35
N GLY A 68 -6.68 9.44 -14.71
CA GLY A 68 -6.60 10.73 -14.03
C GLY A 68 -5.54 11.70 -14.55
N GLN A 69 -4.90 11.41 -15.69
CA GLN A 69 -4.01 12.37 -16.35
C GLN A 69 -4.71 13.71 -16.58
N GLY A 70 -4.00 14.82 -16.41
CA GLY A 70 -4.60 16.16 -16.54
C GLY A 70 -5.42 16.61 -15.33
N SER A 71 -5.48 15.83 -14.25
CA SER A 71 -6.34 16.13 -13.09
C SER A 71 -5.58 16.18 -11.76
N THR A 72 -6.30 16.51 -10.68
CA THR A 72 -5.75 16.61 -9.32
C THR A 72 -5.49 15.27 -8.63
N LYS A 73 -5.89 14.16 -9.26
CA LYS A 73 -5.74 12.81 -8.73
C LYS A 73 -5.47 11.80 -9.85
N ILE A 74 -4.61 10.83 -9.59
CA ILE A 74 -4.31 9.72 -10.50
C ILE A 74 -4.43 8.38 -9.81
N ILE A 75 -4.67 7.33 -10.60
CA ILE A 75 -4.51 5.94 -10.16
C ILE A 75 -3.23 5.41 -10.80
N LEU A 76 -2.30 4.95 -9.96
CA LEU A 76 -1.09 4.26 -10.40
C LEU A 76 -1.27 2.74 -10.27
N LEU A 77 -0.75 2.01 -11.25
CA LEU A 77 -0.63 0.55 -11.28
C LEU A 77 0.85 0.15 -11.36
N TRP A 78 1.25 -0.88 -10.63
CA TRP A 78 2.60 -1.45 -10.70
C TRP A 78 2.58 -2.96 -10.43
N ASP A 79 3.49 -3.68 -11.06
CA ASP A 79 3.60 -5.14 -10.99
C ASP A 79 4.98 -5.63 -10.52
N THR A 80 6.00 -4.77 -10.59
CA THR A 80 7.40 -5.15 -10.32
C THR A 80 7.87 -4.45 -9.06
N ALA A 81 8.63 -5.16 -8.22
CA ALA A 81 9.27 -4.57 -7.04
C ALA A 81 10.46 -3.69 -7.49
N ALA A 82 10.19 -2.40 -7.67
CA ALA A 82 11.16 -1.36 -7.95
C ALA A 82 10.65 -0.02 -7.37
N ASN A 83 11.52 0.97 -7.21
CA ASN A 83 11.04 2.29 -6.80
C ASN A 83 10.33 2.98 -7.97
N ILE A 84 9.18 3.58 -7.70
CA ILE A 84 8.47 4.47 -8.63
C ILE A 84 9.01 5.88 -8.40
N GLU A 85 9.40 6.54 -9.49
CA GLU A 85 9.63 7.98 -9.53
C GLU A 85 8.36 8.62 -10.12
N LEU A 86 7.59 9.31 -9.27
CA LEU A 86 6.39 10.04 -9.68
C LEU A 86 6.73 11.53 -9.78
N GLU A 87 6.42 12.12 -10.93
CA GLU A 87 6.59 13.53 -11.22
C GLU A 87 5.24 14.16 -11.56
N LEU A 88 5.04 15.38 -11.07
CA LEU A 88 3.91 16.24 -11.41
C LEU A 88 4.46 17.60 -11.84
N VAL A 89 4.08 18.04 -13.03
CA VAL A 89 4.25 19.42 -13.49
C VAL A 89 2.90 20.13 -13.43
N THR A 90 2.83 21.28 -12.78
CA THR A 90 1.63 22.13 -12.74
C THR A 90 1.84 23.45 -13.47
N GLU A 91 0.75 24.09 -13.87
CA GLU A 91 0.75 25.45 -14.38
C GLU A 91 -0.36 26.25 -13.71
N ASP A 92 -0.08 27.45 -13.21
CA ASP A 92 -1.09 28.34 -12.64
C ASP A 92 -1.79 29.20 -13.71
N TYR A 93 -2.72 30.07 -13.28
CA TYR A 93 -3.45 30.95 -14.21
C TYR A 93 -2.60 32.09 -14.79
N THR A 94 -1.43 32.36 -14.23
CA THR A 94 -0.47 33.35 -14.75
C THR A 94 0.51 32.75 -15.77
N GLY A 95 0.44 31.44 -15.99
CA GLY A 95 1.32 30.70 -16.90
C GLY A 95 2.60 30.19 -16.24
N CYS A 96 2.68 30.29 -14.92
CA CYS A 96 3.83 29.89 -14.11
C CYS A 96 3.83 28.37 -13.91
N LYS A 97 4.98 27.71 -14.13
CA LYS A 97 5.11 26.24 -14.02
C LYS A 97 6.00 25.84 -12.86
N ASP A 98 5.61 24.78 -12.17
CA ASP A 98 6.39 24.18 -11.08
C ASP A 98 6.32 22.65 -11.12
N THR A 99 7.28 21.97 -10.48
CA THR A 99 7.44 20.51 -10.52
C THR A 99 7.56 19.92 -9.12
N ALA A 100 6.82 18.84 -8.87
CA ALA A 100 6.92 18.04 -7.65
C ALA A 100 7.35 16.60 -7.97
N HIS A 101 8.12 16.01 -7.06
CA HIS A 101 8.56 14.63 -7.14
C HIS A 101 8.15 13.84 -5.90
N LEU A 102 7.84 12.55 -6.09
CA LEU A 102 7.60 11.60 -5.01
C LEU A 102 8.26 10.26 -5.37
N THR A 103 9.11 9.75 -4.47
CA THR A 103 9.66 8.39 -4.57
C THR A 103 8.82 7.43 -3.76
N ILE A 104 8.35 6.35 -4.39
CA ILE A 104 7.50 5.33 -3.77
C ILE A 104 8.25 4.00 -3.80
N ASN A 105 8.36 3.35 -2.64
CA ASN A 105 9.02 2.06 -2.47
C ASN A 105 7.99 0.93 -2.64
N ILE A 106 8.19 0.09 -3.66
CA ILE A 106 7.40 -1.12 -3.85
C ILE A 106 8.06 -2.28 -3.10
N ASN A 107 7.37 -2.76 -2.07
CA ASN A 107 7.83 -3.87 -1.24
C ASN A 107 7.48 -5.20 -1.90
N LYS A 108 8.53 -6.00 -2.14
CA LYS A 108 8.39 -7.37 -2.64
C LYS A 108 7.68 -8.23 -1.58
N PRO A 109 6.67 -9.04 -1.95
CA PRO A 109 6.03 -9.93 -1.01
C PRO A 109 7.03 -10.99 -0.54
N PHE A 110 7.03 -11.25 0.76
CA PHE A 110 7.63 -12.44 1.33
C PHE A 110 6.71 -13.64 1.11
N LYS A 111 7.25 -14.85 1.29
CA LYS A 111 6.45 -16.07 1.20
C LYS A 111 5.66 -16.26 2.50
N ALA A 112 4.33 -16.37 2.37
CA ALA A 112 3.50 -16.86 3.47
C ALA A 112 3.64 -18.38 3.61
N ASP A 113 3.58 -18.87 4.85
CA ASP A 113 3.71 -20.30 5.17
C ASP A 113 2.77 -20.65 6.32
N ALA A 114 1.71 -21.39 6.01
CA ALA A 114 0.75 -21.92 6.97
C ALA A 114 1.17 -23.29 7.55
N GLY A 115 2.26 -23.89 7.03
CA GLY A 115 2.65 -25.26 7.28
C GLY A 115 1.97 -26.25 6.31
N PRO A 116 2.28 -27.56 6.42
CA PRO A 116 1.72 -28.58 5.56
C PRO A 116 0.25 -28.88 5.89
N ASP A 117 -0.46 -29.48 4.95
CA ASP A 117 -1.78 -30.05 5.20
C ASP A 117 -1.71 -31.29 6.12
N TYR A 118 -2.78 -31.54 6.86
CA TYR A 118 -2.84 -32.59 7.87
C TYR A 118 -4.00 -33.55 7.65
N SER A 119 -3.75 -34.85 7.83
CA SER A 119 -4.80 -35.86 7.99
C SER A 119 -4.75 -36.41 9.41
N VAL A 120 -5.80 -36.18 10.19
CA VAL A 120 -5.79 -36.41 11.64
C VAL A 120 -7.06 -37.05 12.14
N CYS A 121 -6.95 -37.80 13.24
CA CYS A 121 -8.11 -38.26 13.98
C CYS A 121 -8.82 -37.08 14.68
N PRO A 122 -10.12 -37.22 15.01
CA PRO A 122 -10.83 -36.24 15.83
C PRO A 122 -10.11 -35.94 17.14
N ASN A 123 -10.14 -34.67 17.54
CA ASN A 123 -9.56 -34.12 18.77
C ASN A 123 -8.04 -34.13 18.87
N THR A 124 -7.30 -34.56 17.83
CA THR A 124 -5.85 -34.44 17.79
C THR A 124 -5.43 -32.97 17.84
N LYS A 125 -4.37 -32.69 18.61
CA LYS A 125 -3.73 -31.37 18.66
C LYS A 125 -2.59 -31.31 17.65
N VAL A 126 -2.57 -30.26 16.85
CA VAL A 126 -1.55 -30.02 15.82
C VAL A 126 -1.05 -28.59 15.94
N LYS A 127 0.28 -28.42 15.92
CA LYS A 127 0.91 -27.11 15.81
C LYS A 127 1.06 -26.76 14.33
N ILE A 128 0.54 -25.62 13.91
CA ILE A 128 0.59 -25.15 12.52
C ILE A 128 1.48 -23.91 12.37
N GLY A 129 1.59 -23.37 11.16
CA GLY A 129 2.41 -22.21 10.84
C GLY A 129 3.83 -22.57 10.40
N PRO A 130 4.70 -21.56 10.20
CA PRO A 130 6.04 -21.75 9.65
C PRO A 130 6.97 -22.49 10.62
N SER A 131 8.01 -23.12 10.09
CA SER A 131 9.05 -23.76 10.92
C SER A 131 9.78 -22.78 11.85
N GLN A 132 9.93 -21.52 11.42
CA GLN A 132 10.42 -20.40 12.22
C GLN A 132 9.56 -19.16 11.95
N PRO A 133 9.04 -18.48 12.99
CA PRO A 133 8.36 -17.21 12.84
C PRO A 133 9.24 -16.17 12.15
N LEU A 134 8.65 -15.42 11.23
CA LEU A 134 9.32 -14.33 10.53
C LEU A 134 9.41 -13.11 11.44
N THR A 135 10.61 -12.53 11.58
CA THR A 135 10.83 -11.32 12.38
C THR A 135 10.11 -10.10 11.78
N GLY A 136 9.54 -9.25 12.65
CA GLY A 136 8.83 -8.04 12.21
C GLY A 136 7.54 -8.36 11.42
N LYS A 137 6.85 -9.43 11.81
CA LYS A 137 5.59 -9.87 11.21
C LYS A 137 4.54 -10.10 12.28
N THR A 138 3.29 -9.80 11.94
CA THR A 138 2.11 -10.20 12.72
C THR A 138 1.37 -11.30 11.98
N TYR A 139 0.64 -12.12 12.74
CA TYR A 139 -0.07 -13.28 12.24
C TYR A 139 -1.52 -13.18 12.68
N VAL A 140 -2.44 -13.49 11.78
CA VAL A 140 -3.87 -13.58 12.11
C VAL A 140 -4.47 -14.75 11.36
N TRP A 141 -5.06 -15.68 12.10
CA TRP A 141 -5.64 -16.91 11.58
C TRP A 141 -7.15 -16.82 11.50
N TYR A 142 -7.71 -17.30 10.40
CA TYR A 142 -9.14 -17.32 10.13
C TYR A 142 -9.59 -18.71 9.71
N ASP A 143 -10.84 -19.04 10.00
CA ASP A 143 -11.53 -20.16 9.37
C ASP A 143 -11.84 -19.76 7.93
N ALA A 144 -11.14 -20.35 6.95
CA ALA A 144 -11.21 -19.91 5.57
C ALA A 144 -12.56 -20.23 4.90
N ARG A 145 -13.42 -21.03 5.55
CA ARG A 145 -14.80 -21.29 5.11
C ARG A 145 -15.70 -20.07 5.24
N TYR A 146 -15.30 -19.06 6.04
CA TYR A 146 -16.11 -17.89 6.33
C TYR A 146 -15.34 -16.60 6.03
N THR A 147 -15.97 -15.68 5.31
CA THR A 147 -15.33 -14.43 4.86
C THR A 147 -15.24 -13.37 5.97
N ASN A 148 -16.20 -13.33 6.90
CA ASN A 148 -16.35 -12.26 7.90
C ASN A 148 -16.29 -12.78 9.34
N LYS A 149 -15.41 -13.73 9.61
CA LYS A 149 -15.25 -14.30 10.97
C LYS A 149 -14.16 -13.56 11.74
N GLU A 150 -14.38 -13.40 13.03
CA GLU A 150 -13.36 -12.91 13.95
C GLU A 150 -12.09 -13.78 13.88
N PRO A 151 -10.91 -13.18 14.12
CA PRO A 151 -9.66 -13.94 14.24
C PRO A 151 -9.78 -15.10 15.20
N LEU A 152 -9.29 -16.28 14.79
CA LEU A 152 -9.20 -17.45 15.65
C LEU A 152 -7.95 -17.39 16.54
N TYR A 153 -6.82 -16.97 15.96
CA TYR A 153 -5.51 -16.94 16.62
C TYR A 153 -4.67 -15.79 16.08
N THR A 154 -3.76 -15.26 16.89
CA THR A 154 -2.84 -14.18 16.51
C THR A 154 -1.35 -14.55 16.66
N GLU A 155 -1.08 -15.78 17.08
CA GLU A 155 0.27 -16.32 17.21
C GLU A 155 0.78 -16.84 15.85
N ALA A 156 2.09 -16.86 15.67
CA ALA A 156 2.71 -17.42 14.47
C ALA A 156 2.46 -18.94 14.35
N ASN A 157 2.47 -19.65 15.47
CA ASN A 157 2.33 -21.10 15.52
C ASN A 157 1.30 -21.54 16.57
N PRO A 158 0.00 -21.33 16.33
CA PRO A 158 -1.03 -21.78 17.26
C PRO A 158 -1.10 -23.31 17.29
N VAL A 159 -1.61 -23.84 18.40
CA VAL A 159 -1.96 -25.26 18.52
C VAL A 159 -3.45 -25.43 18.30
N ILE A 160 -3.81 -26.04 17.19
CA ILE A 160 -5.18 -26.31 16.80
C ILE A 160 -5.60 -27.65 17.38
N LYS A 161 -6.77 -27.70 18.01
CA LYS A 161 -7.45 -28.95 18.30
C LYS A 161 -8.39 -29.23 17.13
N ALA A 162 -8.13 -30.30 16.38
CA ALA A 162 -8.97 -30.74 15.27
C ALA A 162 -10.28 -31.35 15.80
N THR A 163 -11.13 -30.52 16.39
CA THR A 163 -12.49 -30.90 16.72
C THR A 163 -13.27 -30.94 15.41
N PRO A 164 -13.95 -32.05 15.07
CA PRO A 164 -14.98 -32.00 14.04
C PRO A 164 -15.89 -30.83 14.41
N SER A 165 -16.01 -29.82 13.54
CA SER A 165 -17.02 -28.80 13.78
C SER A 165 -18.35 -29.56 13.87
N LEU A 166 -19.16 -29.22 14.88
CA LEU A 166 -20.58 -29.56 14.87
C LEU A 166 -21.06 -29.31 13.43
N TYR A 167 -21.58 -30.34 12.75
CA TYR A 167 -21.90 -30.37 11.30
C TYR A 167 -20.77 -30.76 10.34
N ARG A 168 -20.59 -32.09 10.17
CA ARG A 168 -20.17 -32.87 8.97
C ARG A 168 -18.91 -32.55 8.15
N ASP A 169 -18.21 -31.44 8.35
CA ASP A 169 -17.06 -31.11 7.50
C ASP A 169 -15.82 -31.91 7.88
N ILE A 170 -15.40 -32.81 6.99
CA ILE A 170 -14.14 -33.56 7.11
C ILE A 170 -12.95 -32.69 6.71
N SER A 171 -13.16 -31.57 6.02
CA SER A 171 -12.11 -30.64 5.58
C SER A 171 -12.26 -29.27 6.24
N ILE A 172 -11.27 -28.84 7.01
CA ILE A 172 -11.25 -27.55 7.71
C ILE A 172 -10.05 -26.75 7.20
N PRO A 173 -10.25 -25.80 6.26
CA PRO A 173 -9.20 -24.90 5.81
C PRO A 173 -9.02 -23.74 6.79
N LEU A 174 -7.79 -23.52 7.25
CA LEU A 174 -7.39 -22.37 8.06
C LEU A 174 -6.45 -21.49 7.26
N ARG A 175 -6.81 -20.22 7.11
CA ARG A 175 -6.01 -19.21 6.39
C ARG A 175 -5.24 -18.36 7.39
N VAL A 176 -3.94 -18.23 7.20
CA VAL A 176 -3.11 -17.24 7.89
C VAL A 176 -2.96 -16.00 7.02
N VAL A 177 -3.13 -14.83 7.63
CA VAL A 177 -2.73 -13.55 7.05
C VAL A 177 -1.52 -13.07 7.84
N ILE A 178 -0.41 -12.86 7.13
CA ILE A 178 0.86 -12.41 7.71
C ILE A 178 1.13 -11.00 7.21
N THR A 179 1.32 -10.06 8.12
CA THR A 179 1.51 -8.64 7.79
C THR A 179 2.88 -8.15 8.24
N ASP A 180 3.57 -7.45 7.35
CA ASP A 180 4.82 -6.75 7.63
C ASP A 180 4.57 -5.49 8.48
N THR A 181 5.20 -5.42 9.66
CA THR A 181 4.99 -4.32 10.60
C THR A 181 5.63 -3.01 10.17
N LEU A 182 6.58 -3.05 9.24
CA LEU A 182 7.26 -1.86 8.74
C LEU A 182 6.52 -1.26 7.53
N THR A 183 6.03 -2.12 6.64
CA THR A 183 5.47 -1.72 5.33
C THR A 183 3.95 -1.83 5.27
N GLY A 184 3.32 -2.58 6.17
CA GLY A 184 1.90 -2.91 6.14
C GLY A 184 1.51 -3.94 5.07
N CYS A 185 2.47 -4.50 4.33
CA CYS A 185 2.18 -5.48 3.29
C CYS A 185 1.79 -6.82 3.88
N ALA A 186 0.63 -7.32 3.43
CA ALA A 186 0.07 -8.59 3.87
C ALA A 186 0.08 -9.64 2.76
N VAL A 187 0.45 -10.86 3.13
CA VAL A 187 0.34 -12.06 2.30
C VAL A 187 -0.44 -13.12 3.09
N ASN A 188 -0.94 -14.14 2.39
CA ASN A 188 -1.68 -15.21 3.04
C ASN A 188 -1.27 -16.57 2.49
N ASP A 189 -1.54 -17.58 3.31
CA ASP A 189 -1.41 -19.00 2.97
C ASP A 189 -2.50 -19.79 3.70
N THR A 190 -2.78 -21.02 3.25
CA THR A 190 -3.83 -21.86 3.81
C THR A 190 -3.29 -23.25 4.12
N VAL A 191 -3.66 -23.76 5.30
CA VAL A 191 -3.47 -25.14 5.70
C VAL A 191 -4.83 -25.84 5.79
N ILE A 192 -4.91 -27.08 5.32
CA ILE A 192 -6.13 -27.87 5.30
C ILE A 192 -6.01 -29.06 6.27
N PHE A 193 -7.02 -29.20 7.13
CA PHE A 193 -7.18 -30.36 8.01
C PHE A 193 -8.22 -31.32 7.45
N PHE A 194 -7.81 -32.57 7.21
CA PHE A 194 -8.69 -33.69 6.91
C PHE A 194 -8.93 -34.51 8.17
N VAL A 195 -10.11 -34.40 8.77
CA VAL A 195 -10.50 -35.11 9.99
C VAL A 195 -11.04 -36.50 9.64
N VAL A 196 -10.19 -37.51 9.75
CA VAL A 196 -10.54 -38.91 9.44
C VAL A 196 -11.31 -39.52 10.61
N VAL A 197 -12.62 -39.63 10.47
CA VAL A 197 -13.45 -40.39 11.41
C VAL A 197 -13.39 -41.86 11.02
N ALA A 198 -12.87 -42.72 11.91
CA ALA A 198 -13.00 -44.15 11.73
C ALA A 198 -14.50 -44.50 11.67
N LEU A 199 -14.97 -45.04 10.55
CA LEU A 199 -16.26 -45.70 10.48
C LEU A 199 -16.17 -46.94 11.39
N LEU A 200 -16.49 -46.76 12.68
CA LEU A 200 -16.63 -47.87 13.61
C LEU A 200 -17.83 -48.71 13.17
N GLY A 201 -17.54 -49.78 12.43
CA GLY A 201 -18.34 -50.99 12.30
C GLY A 201 -19.84 -50.82 12.04
N LEU A 202 -20.23 -50.89 10.77
CA LEU A 202 -21.46 -51.62 10.45
C LEU A 202 -21.23 -53.09 10.84
N LYS A 203 -21.48 -53.45 12.12
CA LYS A 203 -21.77 -54.84 12.45
C LYS A 203 -23.02 -55.19 11.64
N LYS A 204 -22.85 -55.94 10.55
CA LYS A 204 -23.98 -56.62 9.89
C LYS A 204 -24.68 -57.42 10.98
N SER A 205 -25.91 -57.04 11.32
CA SER A 205 -26.78 -57.91 12.11
C SER A 205 -26.91 -59.22 11.32
N PRO A 206 -26.69 -60.40 11.94
CA PRO A 206 -27.00 -61.65 11.27
C PRO A 206 -28.51 -61.70 10.97
N PRO A 207 -28.93 -62.23 9.82
CA PRO A 207 -30.35 -62.44 9.54
C PRO A 207 -30.91 -63.45 10.55
N LYS A 208 -32.04 -63.09 11.18
CA LYS A 208 -32.90 -64.05 11.87
C LYS A 208 -33.84 -64.68 10.85
#